data_AF-A0A2G8JZM7-F1
#
_entry.id   AF-A0A2G8JZM7-F1
#
_cell.length_a   1.000
_cell.length_b   1.000
_cell.length_c   1.000
_cell.angle_alpha   90.00
_cell.angle_beta   90.00
_cell.angle_gamma   90.00
#
_symmetry.space_group_name_H-M   'P 1'
#
loop_
_entity.id
_entity.type
_entity.pdbx_description
1 polymer ?
#
loop_
_entity_poly.entity_id
_entity_poly.type
_entity_poly.pdbx_seq_one_letter_code
_entity_poly.pdbx_strand_id
1 'polypeptide(L)'
;MASNDVQDQDNTALASETLLQDLAEKIVEWRFLGRRLGLDEGQLDNIERDNRGESKEIKYKTLLHWKRQSVQPPATIGCLAKALTEVGRADLAVFVVQESKKPIPQVIPRKIPLATKRNHASITKKANMTGRHNMVLGDNSAEDFVLYTERCREDYVLIPQRKEHIFQYHKKPNETITGVLVYDNWDDDTGGTAHRIAGGPGENCIKVKVTSQILRGMDFTFFVYGHKC
;
A
#
# COMPACT_ATOMS: atom_id res chain seq x y z
N MET A 1 -22.90 12.47 -39.58
CA MET A 1 -22.11 13.32 -38.66
C MET A 1 -22.14 12.63 -37.30
N ALA A 2 -21.13 11.83 -37.01
CA ALA A 2 -20.99 11.18 -35.71
C ALA A 2 -20.10 12.10 -34.86
N SER A 3 -20.70 12.73 -33.84
CA SER A 3 -19.97 13.53 -32.85
C SER A 3 -19.16 12.59 -31.95
N ASN A 4 -17.88 12.94 -31.76
CA ASN A 4 -16.93 12.25 -30.90
C ASN A 4 -17.24 12.56 -29.42
N ASP A 5 -17.96 11.67 -28.74
CA ASP A 5 -18.28 11.74 -27.30
C ASP A 5 -17.46 10.72 -26.48
N VAL A 6 -16.12 10.67 -26.61
CA VAL A 6 -15.28 9.70 -25.84
C VAL A 6 -14.03 10.30 -25.19
N GLN A 7 -13.88 11.62 -25.07
CA GLN A 7 -12.62 12.21 -24.54
C GLN A 7 -12.69 12.93 -23.19
N ASP A 8 -13.85 13.06 -22.55
CA ASP A 8 -13.99 13.93 -21.36
C ASP A 8 -14.12 13.23 -20.00
N GLN A 9 -14.14 11.89 -19.94
CA GLN A 9 -14.26 11.20 -18.65
C GLN A 9 -12.92 11.12 -17.87
N ASP A 10 -11.78 11.28 -18.52
CA ASP A 10 -10.45 11.16 -17.89
C ASP A 10 -9.95 12.47 -17.24
N ASN A 11 -10.58 13.61 -17.54
CA ASN A 11 -10.15 14.94 -17.06
C ASN A 11 -10.58 15.28 -15.63
N THR A 12 -11.48 14.49 -15.03
CA THR A 12 -12.09 14.77 -13.71
C THR A 12 -11.64 13.81 -12.60
N ALA A 13 -10.96 12.72 -12.94
CA ALA A 13 -10.43 11.78 -11.95
C ALA A 13 -9.44 12.47 -11.01
N LEU A 14 -9.59 12.29 -9.70
CA LEU A 14 -8.69 12.88 -8.70
C LEU A 14 -7.36 12.13 -8.66
N ALA A 15 -6.26 12.87 -8.48
CA ALA A 15 -4.94 12.25 -8.30
C ALA A 15 -4.88 11.49 -6.96
N SER A 16 -4.69 10.16 -7.00
CA SER A 16 -4.47 9.35 -5.80
C SER A 16 -3.08 9.59 -5.21
N GLU A 17 -2.92 9.48 -3.89
CA GLU A 17 -1.64 9.77 -3.24
C GLU A 17 -0.57 8.72 -3.56
N THR A 18 -0.98 7.45 -3.75
CA THR A 18 -0.10 6.38 -4.23
C THR A 18 0.49 6.72 -5.60
N LEU A 19 -0.32 7.26 -6.51
CA LEU A 19 0.15 7.72 -7.82
C LEU A 19 1.13 8.89 -7.71
N LEU A 20 0.88 9.84 -6.80
CA LEU A 20 1.81 10.95 -6.56
C LEU A 20 3.16 10.46 -6.01
N GLN A 21 3.16 9.39 -5.21
CA GLN A 21 4.37 8.78 -4.67
C GLN A 21 5.18 8.04 -5.74
N ASP A 22 4.52 7.23 -6.58
CA ASP A 22 5.17 6.56 -7.73
C ASP A 22 5.71 7.59 -8.74
N LEU A 23 5.01 8.70 -8.91
CA LEU A 23 5.43 9.80 -9.76
C LEU A 23 6.64 10.56 -9.17
N ALA A 24 6.68 10.75 -7.85
CA ALA A 24 7.78 11.43 -7.15
C ALA A 24 9.12 10.71 -7.32
N GLU A 25 9.14 9.40 -7.52
CA GLU A 25 10.36 8.65 -7.84
C GLU A 25 10.92 8.97 -9.23
N LYS A 26 10.05 9.34 -10.17
CA LYS A 26 10.38 9.50 -11.60
C LYS A 26 10.60 10.96 -12.00
N ILE A 27 10.13 11.90 -11.19
CA ILE A 27 10.34 13.34 -11.41
C ILE A 27 11.78 13.69 -11.05
N VAL A 28 12.42 14.52 -11.87
CA VAL A 28 13.72 15.13 -11.56
C VAL A 28 13.51 16.62 -11.25
N GLU A 29 12.75 17.31 -12.11
CA GLU A 29 12.50 18.76 -12.07
C GLU A 29 11.28 19.18 -11.24
N TRP A 30 11.31 18.91 -9.94
CA TRP A 30 10.17 19.11 -9.05
C TRP A 30 9.77 20.57 -8.83
N ARG A 31 10.74 21.50 -8.82
CA ARG A 31 10.45 22.94 -8.65
C ARG A 31 9.70 23.49 -9.85
N PHE A 32 10.13 23.12 -11.06
CA PHE A 32 9.48 23.57 -12.27
C PHE A 32 8.06 22.99 -12.39
N LEU A 33 7.88 21.72 -12.03
CA LEU A 33 6.56 21.11 -11.94
C LEU A 33 5.68 21.81 -10.90
N GLY A 34 6.20 22.08 -9.70
CA GLY A 34 5.47 22.80 -8.65
C GLY A 34 4.94 24.17 -9.10
N ARG A 35 5.76 24.95 -9.82
CA ARG A 35 5.34 26.24 -10.40
C ARG A 35 4.21 26.07 -11.42
N ARG A 36 4.29 25.06 -12.28
CA ARG A 36 3.23 24.74 -13.26
C ARG A 36 1.93 24.28 -12.63
N LEU A 37 2.05 23.68 -11.46
CA LEU A 37 0.93 23.30 -10.61
C LEU A 37 0.40 24.47 -9.76
N GLY A 38 0.97 25.68 -9.89
CA GLY A 38 0.48 26.90 -9.23
C GLY A 38 1.00 27.10 -7.80
N LEU A 39 2.08 26.41 -7.41
CA LEU A 39 2.78 26.67 -6.15
C LEU A 39 3.74 27.85 -6.30
N ASP A 40 3.78 28.73 -5.31
CA ASP A 40 4.71 29.86 -5.27
C ASP A 40 6.09 29.46 -4.72
N GLU A 41 7.11 30.31 -4.93
CA GLU A 41 8.47 30.02 -4.46
C GLU A 41 8.57 29.88 -2.94
N GLY A 42 7.78 30.65 -2.18
CA GLY A 42 7.78 30.56 -0.72
C GLY A 42 7.27 29.21 -0.23
N GLN A 43 6.26 28.66 -0.89
CA GLN A 43 5.75 27.31 -0.64
C GLN A 43 6.80 26.25 -0.99
N LEU A 44 7.47 26.37 -2.13
CA LEU A 44 8.51 25.43 -2.56
C LEU A 44 9.73 25.46 -1.62
N ASP A 45 10.14 26.65 -1.17
CA ASP A 45 11.26 26.83 -0.25
C ASP A 45 10.94 26.30 1.15
N ASN A 46 9.71 26.48 1.62
CA ASN A 46 9.24 25.88 2.87
C ASN A 46 9.28 24.34 2.77
N ILE A 47 8.78 23.76 1.67
CA ILE A 47 8.80 22.30 1.45
C ILE A 47 10.24 21.77 1.45
N GLU A 48 11.15 22.44 0.75
CA GLU A 48 12.56 22.02 0.71
C GLU A 48 13.24 22.13 2.08
N ARG A 49 13.00 23.23 2.81
CA ARG A 49 13.55 23.45 4.14
C ARG A 49 13.05 22.44 5.17
N ASP A 50 11.80 22.00 5.04
CA ASP A 50 11.16 21.10 6.00
C ASP A 50 11.50 19.62 5.74
N ASN A 51 12.07 19.28 4.57
CA ASN A 51 12.34 17.90 4.15
C ASN A 51 13.82 17.68 3.75
N ARG A 52 14.75 18.35 4.46
CA ARG A 52 16.20 18.38 4.14
C ARG A 52 16.79 16.98 3.94
N GLY A 53 17.24 16.71 2.71
CA GLY A 53 18.10 15.58 2.36
C GLY A 53 17.46 14.52 1.46
N GLU A 54 16.13 14.42 1.42
CA GLU A 54 15.44 13.39 0.62
C GLU A 54 14.76 13.98 -0.61
N SER A 55 15.43 13.88 -1.77
CA SER A 55 14.92 14.36 -3.06
C SER A 55 13.55 13.76 -3.41
N LYS A 56 13.29 12.51 -3.01
CA LYS A 56 11.99 11.83 -3.20
C LYS A 56 10.89 12.43 -2.32
N GLU A 57 11.16 12.67 -1.04
CA GLU A 57 10.18 13.25 -0.12
C GLU A 57 9.81 14.67 -0.56
N ILE A 58 10.78 15.49 -0.97
CA ILE A 58 10.54 16.84 -1.49
C ILE A 58 9.60 16.79 -2.71
N LYS A 59 9.88 15.94 -3.69
CA LYS A 59 9.03 15.74 -4.89
C LYS A 59 7.61 15.35 -4.54
N TYR A 60 7.46 14.39 -3.62
CA TYR A 60 6.15 13.92 -3.17
C TYR A 60 5.39 15.03 -2.44
N LYS A 61 6.04 15.76 -1.52
CA LYS A 61 5.43 16.87 -0.78
C LYS A 61 4.98 17.99 -1.70
N THR A 62 5.73 18.30 -2.76
CA THR A 62 5.32 19.28 -3.78
C THR A 62 4.00 18.86 -4.45
N LEU A 63 3.91 17.62 -4.94
CA LEU A 63 2.70 17.10 -5.57
C LEU A 63 1.51 17.06 -4.59
N LEU A 64 1.77 16.67 -3.35
CA LEU A 64 0.77 16.61 -2.30
C LEU A 64 0.27 18.00 -1.88
N HIS A 65 1.17 18.99 -1.79
CA HIS A 65 0.81 20.36 -1.46
C HIS A 65 -0.08 20.97 -2.54
N TRP A 66 0.25 20.71 -3.81
CA TRP A 66 -0.61 21.07 -4.94
C TRP A 66 -2.00 20.44 -4.82
N LYS A 67 -2.09 19.13 -4.54
CA LYS A 67 -3.37 18.44 -4.38
C LYS A 67 -4.25 19.06 -3.28
N ARG A 68 -3.63 19.43 -2.15
CA ARG A 68 -4.31 20.04 -1.00
C ARG A 68 -4.80 21.46 -1.28
N GLN A 69 -4.07 22.23 -2.07
CA GLN A 69 -4.41 23.61 -2.41
C GLN A 69 -5.47 23.70 -3.53
N SER A 70 -5.54 22.69 -4.38
CA SER A 70 -6.48 22.60 -5.51
C SER A 70 -7.86 22.15 -5.05
N VAL A 71 -8.51 22.95 -4.20
CA VAL A 71 -9.90 22.73 -3.77
C VAL A 71 -10.87 23.20 -4.85
N GLN A 72 -10.56 24.32 -5.53
CA GLN A 72 -11.28 24.83 -6.70
C GLN A 72 -10.31 25.55 -7.66
N PRO A 73 -10.00 25.00 -8.84
CA PRO A 73 -10.48 23.70 -9.36
C PRO A 73 -9.86 22.51 -8.62
N PRO A 74 -10.54 21.34 -8.62
CA PRO A 74 -10.03 20.12 -7.99
C PRO A 74 -8.71 19.65 -8.63
N ALA A 75 -7.85 19.00 -7.83
CA ALA A 75 -6.63 18.35 -8.33
C ALA A 75 -6.94 17.10 -9.15
N THR A 76 -7.18 17.30 -10.44
CA THR A 76 -7.47 16.22 -11.38
C THR A 76 -6.22 15.68 -12.07
N ILE A 77 -6.31 14.44 -12.53
CA ILE A 77 -5.32 13.77 -13.37
C ILE A 77 -5.03 14.59 -14.64
N GLY A 78 -6.05 15.24 -15.22
CA GLY A 78 -5.90 16.13 -16.37
C GLY A 78 -4.97 17.32 -16.09
N CYS A 79 -5.12 17.98 -14.94
CA CYS A 79 -4.24 19.08 -14.52
C CYS A 79 -2.79 18.61 -14.33
N LEU A 80 -2.60 17.44 -13.72
CA LEU A 80 -1.28 16.86 -13.51
C LEU A 80 -0.61 16.44 -14.83
N ALA A 81 -1.34 15.78 -15.72
CA ALA A 81 -0.84 15.35 -17.02
C ALA A 81 -0.47 16.55 -17.92
N LYS A 82 -1.27 17.62 -17.88
CA LYS A 82 -0.97 18.87 -18.58
C LYS A 82 0.32 19.50 -18.06
N ALA A 83 0.45 19.66 -16.75
CA ALA A 83 1.67 20.22 -16.14
C ALA A 83 2.90 19.38 -16.48
N LEU A 84 2.80 18.04 -16.45
CA LEU A 84 3.87 17.12 -16.85
C LEU A 84 4.28 17.28 -18.32
N THR A 85 3.32 17.52 -19.21
CA THR A 85 3.59 17.79 -20.63
C THR A 85 4.30 19.12 -20.82
N GLU A 86 3.89 20.17 -20.11
CA GLU A 86 4.51 21.51 -20.16
C GLU A 86 5.95 21.53 -19.62
N VAL A 87 6.29 20.61 -18.71
CA VAL A 87 7.68 20.42 -18.24
C VAL A 87 8.51 19.46 -19.11
N GLY A 88 8.00 19.08 -20.27
CA GLY A 88 8.70 18.21 -21.22
C GLY A 88 8.71 16.72 -20.83
N ARG A 89 7.86 16.31 -19.88
CA ARG A 89 7.72 14.92 -19.40
C ARG A 89 6.41 14.30 -19.87
N ALA A 90 6.20 14.30 -21.19
CA ALA A 90 5.04 13.65 -21.81
C ALA A 90 5.00 12.14 -21.51
N ASP A 91 6.15 11.51 -21.29
CA ASP A 91 6.26 10.12 -20.82
C ASP A 91 5.55 9.89 -19.48
N LEU A 92 5.71 10.83 -18.53
CA LEU A 92 5.03 10.78 -17.25
C LEU A 92 3.55 11.15 -17.34
N ALA A 93 3.19 12.06 -18.25
CA ALA A 93 1.79 12.39 -18.49
C ALA A 93 1.00 11.14 -18.95
N VAL A 94 1.56 10.35 -19.86
CA VAL A 94 0.98 9.07 -20.30
C VAL A 94 0.92 8.07 -19.15
N PHE A 95 2.00 7.95 -18.35
CA PHE A 95 2.03 7.08 -17.18
C PHE A 95 0.90 7.38 -16.20
N VAL A 96 0.70 8.65 -15.83
CA VAL A 96 -0.32 9.07 -14.86
C VAL A 96 -1.75 8.74 -15.35
N VAL A 97 -2.02 8.94 -16.65
CA VAL A 97 -3.32 8.60 -17.26
C VAL A 97 -3.54 7.09 -17.34
N GLN A 98 -2.48 6.30 -17.52
CA GLN A 98 -2.59 4.84 -17.54
C GLN A 98 -2.79 4.27 -16.13
N GLU A 99 -2.09 4.78 -15.13
CA GLU A 99 -2.26 4.37 -13.74
C GLU A 99 -3.65 4.71 -13.21
N SER A 100 -4.23 5.85 -13.61
CA SER A 100 -5.60 6.21 -13.20
C SER A 100 -6.68 5.31 -13.80
N LYS A 101 -6.38 4.63 -14.92
CA LYS A 101 -7.29 3.68 -15.60
C LYS A 101 -7.19 2.27 -15.05
N LYS A 102 -6.18 1.97 -14.22
CA LYS A 102 -6.11 0.68 -13.57
C LYS A 102 -7.29 0.55 -12.61
N PRO A 103 -8.08 -0.53 -12.68
CA PRO A 103 -9.14 -0.75 -11.72
C PRO A 103 -8.50 -0.76 -10.33
N ILE A 104 -8.97 0.13 -9.45
CA ILE A 104 -8.68 0.04 -8.01
C ILE A 104 -9.01 -1.39 -7.60
N PRO A 105 -8.08 -2.16 -7.01
CA PRO A 105 -8.39 -3.52 -6.57
C PRO A 105 -9.52 -3.48 -5.55
N GLN A 106 -10.75 -3.69 -6.00
CA GLN A 106 -11.90 -3.83 -5.13
C GLN A 106 -11.75 -5.19 -4.42
N VAL A 107 -11.36 -5.15 -3.14
CA VAL A 107 -11.31 -6.34 -2.28
C VAL A 107 -12.74 -6.71 -1.90
N ILE A 108 -13.41 -7.46 -2.77
CA ILE A 108 -14.59 -8.23 -2.40
C ILE A 108 -14.08 -9.51 -1.70
N PRO A 109 -14.53 -9.84 -0.47
CA PRO A 109 -14.17 -11.10 0.17
C PRO A 109 -14.82 -12.26 -0.59
N ARG A 110 -14.08 -12.88 -1.53
CA ARG A 110 -14.48 -14.15 -2.13
C ARG A 110 -14.08 -15.28 -1.20
N LYS A 111 -15.03 -16.16 -0.88
CA LYS A 111 -14.73 -17.52 -0.40
C LYS A 111 -13.84 -18.20 -1.45
N ILE A 112 -12.62 -18.58 -1.08
CA ILE A 112 -11.66 -19.23 -2.00
C ILE A 112 -11.72 -20.76 -1.80
N PRO A 113 -11.87 -21.58 -2.87
CA PRO A 113 -11.86 -23.03 -2.79
C PRO A 113 -10.46 -23.66 -2.65
N LEU A 114 -10.48 -24.94 -2.23
CA LEU A 114 -9.45 -25.90 -1.80
C LEU A 114 -8.15 -26.10 -2.62
N ALA A 115 -7.79 -25.23 -3.57
CA ALA A 115 -6.66 -25.45 -4.49
C ALA A 115 -5.27 -24.97 -3.97
N THR A 116 -5.11 -24.76 -2.67
CA THR A 116 -4.00 -23.93 -2.14
C THR A 116 -2.75 -24.72 -1.68
N LYS A 117 -2.78 -26.06 -1.62
CA LYS A 117 -1.67 -26.89 -1.09
C LYS A 117 -0.28 -26.62 -1.71
N ARG A 118 -0.19 -26.30 -3.01
CA ARG A 118 1.12 -26.02 -3.68
C ARG A 118 1.70 -24.63 -3.40
N ASN A 119 0.87 -23.65 -3.04
CA ASN A 119 1.33 -22.27 -2.83
C ASN A 119 1.87 -22.06 -1.40
N HIS A 120 1.41 -22.85 -0.42
CA HIS A 120 1.80 -22.70 1.00
C HIS A 120 3.28 -23.00 1.28
N ALA A 121 3.78 -24.14 0.82
CA ALA A 121 5.19 -24.51 1.03
C ALA A 121 6.15 -23.45 0.42
N SER A 122 5.74 -22.85 -0.70
CA SER A 122 6.50 -21.79 -1.36
C SER A 122 6.48 -20.48 -0.57
N ILE A 123 5.34 -20.10 0.02
CA ILE A 123 5.20 -18.90 0.85
C ILE A 123 5.99 -19.03 2.16
N THR A 124 5.88 -20.15 2.88
CA THR A 124 6.62 -20.36 4.13
C THR A 124 8.12 -20.43 3.90
N LYS A 125 8.55 -21.08 2.81
CA LYS A 125 9.97 -21.13 2.42
C LYS A 125 10.50 -19.74 2.06
N LYS A 126 9.73 -18.95 1.31
CA LYS A 126 10.07 -17.55 1.00
C LYS A 126 10.15 -16.70 2.26
N ALA A 127 9.20 -16.85 3.18
CA ALA A 127 9.16 -16.11 4.44
C ALA A 127 10.36 -16.40 5.35
N ASN A 128 10.84 -17.65 5.40
CA ASN A 128 12.01 -18.05 6.17
C ASN A 128 13.36 -17.62 5.53
N MET A 129 13.40 -17.42 4.21
CA MET A 129 14.63 -17.06 3.48
C MET A 129 14.91 -15.56 3.46
N THR A 130 13.87 -14.74 3.59
CA THR A 130 14.00 -13.29 3.52
C THR A 130 13.96 -12.73 4.93
N GLY A 131 15.00 -12.01 5.36
CA GLY A 131 15.07 -11.30 6.65
C GLY A 131 14.08 -10.14 6.81
N ARG A 132 12.88 -10.28 6.24
CA ARG A 132 11.74 -9.37 6.24
C ARG A 132 11.02 -9.43 7.59
N HIS A 133 10.20 -8.43 7.89
CA HIS A 133 9.37 -8.35 9.10
C HIS A 133 8.23 -9.39 9.19
N ASN A 134 8.42 -10.56 8.58
CA ASN A 134 7.54 -11.70 8.68
C ASN A 134 7.59 -12.29 10.09
N MET A 135 6.44 -12.74 10.59
CA MET A 135 6.37 -13.50 11.83
C MET A 135 5.88 -14.91 11.53
N VAL A 136 6.68 -15.92 11.89
CA VAL A 136 6.33 -17.33 11.78
C VAL A 136 6.23 -17.92 13.17
N LEU A 137 5.12 -18.59 13.47
CA LEU A 137 4.92 -19.32 14.73
C LEU A 137 4.53 -20.76 14.42
N GLY A 138 5.20 -21.73 15.05
CA GLY A 138 4.87 -23.15 14.92
C GLY A 138 5.40 -23.83 13.66
N ASP A 139 5.12 -25.12 13.58
CA ASP A 139 5.53 -25.98 12.47
C ASP A 139 4.44 -25.94 11.40
N ASN A 140 4.58 -25.04 10.43
CA ASN A 140 3.69 -24.95 9.27
C ASN A 140 3.91 -26.16 8.35
N SER A 141 3.35 -27.31 8.71
CA SER A 141 3.48 -28.55 7.95
C SER A 141 2.81 -28.40 6.57
N ALA A 142 3.38 -29.05 5.55
CA ALA A 142 2.75 -29.09 4.23
C ALA A 142 1.38 -29.79 4.22
N GLU A 143 1.06 -30.51 5.30
CA GLU A 143 -0.22 -31.19 5.52
C GLU A 143 -1.29 -30.30 6.16
N ASP A 144 -0.92 -29.11 6.65
CA ASP A 144 -1.82 -28.18 7.31
C ASP A 144 -2.80 -27.51 6.34
N PHE A 145 -4.00 -27.26 6.83
CA PHE A 145 -5.00 -26.45 6.14
C PHE A 145 -4.91 -25.00 6.61
N VAL A 146 -5.17 -24.05 5.71
CA VAL A 146 -5.45 -22.67 6.12
C VAL A 146 -6.82 -22.64 6.78
N LEU A 147 -6.83 -22.41 8.08
CA LEU A 147 -8.05 -22.24 8.86
C LEU A 147 -8.62 -20.82 8.71
N TYR A 148 -7.72 -19.82 8.62
CA TYR A 148 -8.09 -18.41 8.54
C TYR A 148 -7.09 -17.59 7.74
N THR A 149 -7.57 -16.59 7.02
CA THR A 149 -6.73 -15.57 6.39
C THR A 149 -7.39 -14.21 6.46
N GLU A 150 -6.58 -13.19 6.73
CA GLU A 150 -7.00 -11.80 6.76
C GLU A 150 -5.86 -10.93 6.22
N ARG A 151 -6.19 -9.89 5.46
CA ARG A 151 -5.21 -8.90 5.00
C ARG A 151 -5.56 -7.55 5.58
N CYS A 152 -4.60 -6.91 6.23
CA CYS A 152 -4.69 -5.52 6.64
C CYS A 152 -3.80 -4.71 5.71
N ARG A 153 -4.42 -3.80 4.95
CA ARG A 153 -3.72 -2.79 4.18
C ARG A 153 -4.16 -1.43 4.67
N GLU A 154 -3.22 -0.73 5.26
CA GLU A 154 -3.39 0.64 5.68
C GLU A 154 -2.47 1.50 4.86
N ASP A 155 -3.02 2.47 4.13
CA ASP A 155 -2.20 3.39 3.37
C ASP A 155 -1.51 4.38 4.32
N TYR A 156 -0.45 5.00 3.81
CA TYR A 156 0.27 6.10 4.43
C TYR A 156 -0.71 7.22 4.85
N VAL A 157 -0.55 7.76 6.06
CA VAL A 157 -1.36 8.89 6.56
C VAL A 157 -0.46 10.00 7.06
N LEU A 158 -0.88 11.23 6.78
CA LEU A 158 -0.14 12.48 6.99
C LEU A 158 -0.21 13.01 8.44
N ILE A 159 -0.78 12.21 9.33
CA ILE A 159 -0.72 12.43 10.78
C ILE A 159 0.45 11.56 11.28
N PRO A 160 1.41 12.09 12.05
CA PRO A 160 2.52 11.32 12.61
C PRO A 160 1.99 10.40 13.71
N GLN A 161 1.33 9.32 13.28
CA GLN A 161 0.75 8.28 14.11
C GLN A 161 1.22 6.94 13.56
N ARG A 162 1.44 6.02 14.49
CA ARG A 162 1.54 4.61 14.14
C ARG A 162 0.13 4.08 13.97
N LYS A 163 -0.11 3.37 12.90
CA LYS A 163 -1.33 2.60 12.75
C LYS A 163 -1.13 1.24 13.37
N GLU A 164 -2.16 0.76 14.04
CA GLU A 164 -2.12 -0.54 14.70
C GLU A 164 -3.29 -1.36 14.20
N HIS A 165 -3.03 -2.61 13.84
CA HIS A 165 -4.08 -3.57 13.53
C HIS A 165 -3.86 -4.83 14.36
N ILE A 166 -4.95 -5.38 14.90
CA ILE A 166 -4.90 -6.60 15.70
C ILE A 166 -5.62 -7.68 14.92
N PHE A 167 -4.84 -8.63 14.43
CA PHE A 167 -5.36 -9.88 13.92
C PHE A 167 -5.74 -10.78 15.09
N GLN A 168 -6.91 -11.38 15.03
CA GLN A 168 -7.38 -12.32 16.04
C GLN A 168 -8.11 -13.48 15.40
N TYR A 169 -7.80 -14.68 15.89
CA TYR A 169 -8.51 -15.88 15.51
C TYR A 169 -8.75 -16.78 16.72
N HIS A 170 -9.93 -17.38 16.78
CA HIS A 170 -10.27 -18.44 17.74
C HIS A 170 -10.60 -19.70 16.96
N LYS A 171 -10.02 -20.83 17.38
CA LYS A 171 -10.27 -22.11 16.73
C LYS A 171 -11.71 -22.56 16.98
N LYS A 172 -12.31 -23.23 16.00
CA LYS A 172 -13.56 -23.97 16.23
C LYS A 172 -13.28 -25.22 17.07
N PRO A 173 -14.31 -25.83 17.69
CA PRO A 173 -14.14 -27.00 18.55
C PRO A 173 -13.37 -28.16 17.89
N ASN A 174 -13.48 -28.30 16.56
CA ASN A 174 -12.86 -29.34 15.78
C ASN A 174 -11.61 -28.86 15.00
N GLU A 175 -11.04 -27.72 15.37
CA GLU A 175 -9.83 -27.19 14.75
C GLU A 175 -8.69 -27.20 15.76
N THR A 176 -7.48 -27.39 15.29
CA THR A 176 -6.25 -27.25 16.07
C THR A 176 -5.30 -26.34 15.32
N ILE A 177 -4.87 -25.25 15.96
CA ILE A 177 -3.90 -24.32 15.39
C ILE A 177 -2.53 -24.99 15.47
N THR A 178 -1.87 -25.19 14.33
CA THR A 178 -0.51 -25.77 14.24
C THR A 178 0.53 -24.71 13.88
N GLY A 179 0.10 -23.64 13.21
CA GLY A 179 1.01 -22.61 12.76
C GLY A 179 0.35 -21.29 12.43
N VAL A 180 1.15 -20.24 12.40
CA VAL A 180 0.73 -18.87 12.10
C VAL A 180 1.81 -18.20 11.26
N LEU A 181 1.39 -17.52 10.19
CA LEU A 181 2.26 -16.67 9.39
C LEU A 181 1.66 -15.27 9.31
N VAL A 182 2.45 -14.28 9.66
CA VAL A 182 2.21 -12.89 9.29
C VAL A 182 3.21 -12.56 8.21
N TYR A 183 2.71 -12.34 7.00
CA TYR A 183 3.52 -12.04 5.84
C TYR A 183 3.45 -10.55 5.54
N ASP A 184 4.60 -9.89 5.52
CA ASP A 184 4.72 -8.52 5.03
C ASP A 184 4.68 -8.56 3.49
N ASN A 185 3.67 -7.92 2.92
CA ASN A 185 3.50 -7.84 1.47
C ASN A 185 4.42 -6.80 0.83
N TRP A 186 5.07 -5.94 1.62
CA TRP A 186 6.03 -4.97 1.12
C TRP A 186 7.43 -5.58 1.07
N ASP A 187 8.12 -5.33 -0.04
CA ASP A 187 9.44 -5.90 -0.35
C ASP A 187 10.56 -4.86 -0.13
N ASP A 188 10.28 -3.75 0.57
CA ASP A 188 11.17 -2.58 0.68
C ASP A 188 11.68 -2.28 2.11
N ASP A 189 11.53 -3.24 3.04
CA ASP A 189 11.84 -3.09 4.48
C ASP A 189 11.13 -1.90 5.16
N THR A 190 10.06 -1.40 4.53
CA THR A 190 9.13 -0.44 5.12
C THR A 190 7.78 -1.12 5.34
N GLY A 191 6.92 -0.53 6.18
CA GLY A 191 5.59 -1.09 6.46
C GLY A 191 5.30 -1.12 7.94
N GLY A 192 5.87 -2.07 8.66
CA GLY A 192 5.64 -2.18 10.10
C GLY A 192 6.30 -3.38 10.74
N THR A 193 5.96 -3.64 11.99
CA THR A 193 6.42 -4.82 12.72
C THR A 193 5.24 -5.62 13.24
N ALA A 194 5.34 -6.95 13.09
CA ALA A 194 4.40 -7.89 13.65
C ALA A 194 4.88 -8.40 15.01
N HIS A 195 3.98 -8.39 16.00
CA HIS A 195 4.24 -8.86 17.35
C HIS A 195 3.08 -9.71 17.86
N ARG A 196 3.37 -10.93 18.28
CA ARG A 196 2.40 -11.80 18.96
C ARG A 196 2.00 -11.17 20.30
N ILE A 197 0.70 -11.04 20.55
CA ILE A 197 0.17 -10.52 21.83
C ILE A 197 -0.32 -11.66 22.72
N ALA A 198 -0.96 -12.69 22.16
CA ALA A 198 -1.51 -13.80 22.94
C ALA A 198 -1.76 -15.03 22.06
N GLY A 199 -1.82 -16.20 22.69
CA GLY A 199 -2.17 -17.44 21.99
C GLY A 199 -1.07 -17.95 21.06
N GLY A 200 -1.39 -19.00 20.29
CA GLY A 200 -0.42 -19.63 19.41
C GLY A 200 -0.78 -21.04 18.97
N PRO A 201 0.15 -21.72 18.29
CA PRO A 201 0.06 -23.15 18.02
C PRO A 201 -0.25 -23.96 19.29
N GLY A 202 -1.17 -24.91 19.18
CA GLY A 202 -1.67 -25.73 20.29
C GLY A 202 -2.71 -25.04 21.18
N GLU A 203 -2.89 -23.73 21.09
CA GLU A 203 -3.85 -22.98 21.91
C GLU A 203 -5.19 -22.75 21.20
N ASN A 204 -6.18 -22.27 21.97
CA ASN A 204 -7.54 -22.01 21.48
C ASN A 204 -7.67 -20.73 20.64
N CYS A 205 -6.69 -19.84 20.71
CA CYS A 205 -6.71 -18.57 20.02
C CYS A 205 -5.31 -18.13 19.62
N ILE A 206 -5.25 -17.11 18.76
CA ILE A 206 -4.05 -16.36 18.42
C ILE A 206 -4.45 -14.89 18.26
N LYS A 207 -3.63 -14.00 18.81
CA LYS A 207 -3.69 -12.55 18.63
C LYS A 207 -2.34 -12.01 18.22
N VAL A 208 -2.31 -11.24 17.16
CA VAL A 208 -1.11 -10.61 16.63
C VAL A 208 -1.38 -9.14 16.38
N LYS A 209 -0.50 -8.28 16.91
CA LYS A 209 -0.46 -6.86 16.58
C LYS A 209 0.45 -6.66 15.38
N VAL A 210 0.03 -5.89 14.41
CA VAL A 210 0.93 -5.25 13.45
C VAL A 210 0.91 -3.75 13.71
N THR A 211 2.10 -3.15 13.74
CA THR A 211 2.28 -1.72 14.00
C THR A 211 3.01 -1.10 12.83
N SER A 212 2.41 -0.11 12.18
CA SER A 212 3.08 0.60 11.10
C SER A 212 4.23 1.46 11.63
N GLN A 213 5.21 1.74 10.77
CA GLN A 213 6.18 2.80 11.06
C GLN A 213 5.49 4.17 11.01
N ILE A 214 6.06 5.16 11.70
CA ILE A 214 5.52 6.53 11.72
C ILE A 214 5.51 7.07 10.30
N LEU A 215 4.37 7.67 9.89
CA LEU A 215 4.20 8.18 8.52
C LEU A 215 4.49 7.09 7.48
N ARG A 216 4.12 5.84 7.73
CA ARG A 216 4.14 4.77 6.74
C ARG A 216 2.82 4.02 6.84
N GLY A 217 2.36 3.53 5.70
CA GLY A 217 1.30 2.54 5.69
C GLY A 217 1.84 1.18 6.13
N MET A 218 1.02 0.15 6.05
CA MET A 218 1.42 -1.23 6.25
C MET A 218 0.55 -2.15 5.39
N ASP A 219 1.10 -3.29 4.96
CA ASP A 219 0.35 -4.29 4.20
C ASP A 219 0.74 -5.69 4.67
N PHE A 220 -0.01 -6.21 5.64
CA PHE A 220 0.23 -7.52 6.22
C PHE A 220 -0.87 -8.51 5.87
N THR A 221 -0.48 -9.73 5.56
CA THR A 221 -1.41 -10.86 5.46
C THR A 221 -1.18 -11.83 6.61
N PHE A 222 -2.24 -12.07 7.37
CA PHE A 222 -2.30 -13.02 8.45
C PHE A 222 -2.86 -14.35 7.95
N PHE A 223 -2.15 -15.43 8.24
CA PHE A 223 -2.55 -16.81 7.95
C PHE A 223 -2.52 -17.62 9.24
N VAL A 224 -3.57 -18.38 9.48
CA VAL A 224 -3.61 -19.40 10.53
C VAL A 224 -3.71 -20.77 9.89
N TYR A 225 -2.78 -21.65 10.26
CA TYR A 225 -2.66 -23.02 9.81
C TYR A 225 -3.09 -23.99 10.89
N GLY A 226 -3.62 -25.13 10.47
CA GLY A 226 -4.11 -26.13 11.40
C GLY A 226 -4.74 -27.35 10.76
N HIS A 227 -5.14 -28.27 11.61
CA HIS A 227 -5.92 -29.43 11.24
C HIS A 227 -7.39 -29.24 11.61
N LYS A 228 -8.25 -29.88 10.83
CA LYS A 228 -9.66 -30.10 11.18
C LYS A 228 -9.78 -31.55 11.61
N CYS A 229 -10.13 -31.76 12.87
CA CYS A 229 -10.48 -33.06 13.44
C CYS A 229 -11.96 -33.38 13.16
#